data_AF-C3XWI1-F1
#
_entry.id   AF-C3XWI1-F1
#
_cell.length_a   1.000
_cell.length_b   1.000
_cell.length_c   1.000
_cell.angle_alpha   90.00
_cell.angle_beta   90.00
_cell.angle_gamma   90.00
#
_symmetry.space_group_name_H-M   'P 1'
#
loop_
_entity.id
_entity.type
_entity.pdbx_description
1 polymer ?
#
loop_
_entity_poly.entity_id
_entity_poly.type
_entity_poly.pdbx_seq_one_letter_code
_entity_poly.pdbx_strand_id
1 'polypeptide(L)'
;MLGYHTLENGEEEAERPSGNASNLAQEVENTEHEAREVRGGRRYKIMRLSMVLAYLPKTVRGMRYKWYFNTEHVPGKQWTGKHRRWRPITLTMKRNTVKRLRWEAETEKYLSTCHLSQAEEACIDEESRAKKASEEYFDRRYRARMPAHKFIQDQLDHLNINKRWADPQEYQRDIPIRKKKSYLDFK
;
A
#
# COMPACT_ATOMS: atom_id res chain seq x y z
N MET A 1 21.66 -49.13 -36.43
CA MET A 1 21.88 -49.56 -35.04
C MET A 1 22.29 -48.34 -34.23
N LEU A 2 21.32 -47.63 -33.66
CA LEU A 2 21.57 -46.52 -32.74
C LEU A 2 20.97 -46.94 -31.40
N GLY A 3 21.85 -47.20 -30.43
CA GLY A 3 21.49 -47.65 -29.09
C GLY A 3 20.96 -46.50 -28.26
N TYR A 4 19.78 -46.70 -27.67
CA TYR A 4 19.22 -45.81 -26.67
C TYR A 4 19.81 -46.19 -25.31
N HIS A 5 20.55 -45.27 -24.69
CA HIS A 5 20.90 -45.35 -23.27
C HIS A 5 19.72 -44.83 -22.46
N THR A 6 19.08 -45.73 -21.71
CA THR A 6 18.14 -45.40 -20.64
C THR A 6 18.93 -44.87 -19.45
N LEU A 7 18.71 -43.60 -19.08
CA LEU A 7 19.15 -43.06 -17.80
C LEU A 7 18.14 -43.49 -16.74
N GLU A 8 18.57 -44.40 -15.88
CA GLU A 8 17.93 -44.72 -14.61
C GLU A 8 18.00 -43.48 -13.72
N ASN A 9 16.90 -42.73 -13.64
CA ASN A 9 16.72 -41.73 -12.59
C ASN A 9 16.35 -42.49 -11.32
N GLY A 10 17.32 -42.62 -10.42
CA GLY A 10 17.09 -43.07 -9.06
C GLY A 10 16.07 -42.14 -8.38
N GLU A 11 14.93 -42.72 -8.03
CA GLU A 11 13.94 -42.10 -7.14
C GLU A 11 14.57 -42.01 -5.74
N GLU A 12 15.21 -40.87 -5.46
CA GLU A 12 15.56 -40.47 -4.11
C GLU A 12 14.26 -40.02 -3.43
N GLU A 13 13.54 -40.97 -2.83
CA GLU A 13 12.41 -40.72 -1.94
C GLU A 13 12.88 -39.87 -0.76
N ALA A 14 12.76 -38.55 -0.89
CA ALA A 14 12.87 -37.65 0.25
C ALA A 14 11.71 -37.95 1.19
N GLU A 15 12.00 -38.70 2.25
CA GLU A 15 11.13 -38.89 3.42
C GLU A 15 10.56 -37.54 3.85
N ARG A 16 9.31 -37.26 3.48
CA ARG A 16 8.56 -36.14 4.02
C ARG A 16 8.44 -36.40 5.52
N PRO A 17 8.85 -35.49 6.41
CA PRO A 17 8.56 -35.63 7.83
C PRO A 17 7.03 -35.56 7.99
N SER A 18 6.39 -36.72 8.09
CA SER A 18 4.98 -36.90 8.45
C SER A 18 4.71 -36.58 9.93
N GLY A 19 5.55 -35.73 10.52
CA GLY A 19 5.56 -35.40 11.93
C GLY A 19 4.71 -34.18 12.22
N ASN A 20 3.71 -34.39 13.07
CA ASN A 20 3.37 -33.48 14.17
C ASN A 20 2.32 -32.39 13.94
N ALA A 21 1.41 -32.52 12.97
CA ALA A 21 0.17 -31.73 13.01
C ALA A 21 -0.66 -32.04 14.29
N SER A 22 -0.62 -33.28 14.78
CA SER A 22 -1.28 -33.69 16.03
C SER A 22 -0.64 -33.08 17.27
N ASN A 23 0.70 -32.98 17.31
CA ASN A 23 1.40 -32.45 18.47
C ASN A 23 1.24 -30.93 18.55
N LEU A 24 1.20 -30.22 17.42
CA LEU A 24 0.95 -28.78 17.40
C LEU A 24 -0.48 -28.44 17.84
N ALA A 25 -1.47 -29.28 17.46
CA ALA A 25 -2.85 -29.14 17.92
C ALA A 25 -2.98 -29.42 19.43
N GLN A 26 -2.31 -30.47 19.93
CA GLN A 26 -2.26 -30.78 21.36
C GLN A 26 -1.57 -29.68 22.17
N GLU A 27 -0.49 -29.06 21.65
CA GLU A 27 0.15 -27.91 22.31
C GLU A 27 -0.78 -26.69 22.36
N VAL A 28 -1.54 -26.40 21.30
CA VAL A 28 -2.52 -25.31 21.30
C VAL A 28 -3.65 -25.59 22.29
N GLU A 29 -4.22 -26.80 22.31
CA GLU A 29 -5.27 -27.18 23.27
C GLU A 29 -4.77 -27.12 24.72
N ASN A 30 -3.55 -27.57 24.99
CA ASN A 30 -2.92 -27.49 26.31
C ASN A 30 -2.72 -26.04 26.76
N THR A 31 -2.32 -25.13 25.85
CA THR A 31 -2.21 -23.70 26.18
C THR A 31 -3.57 -23.03 26.44
N GLU A 32 -4.63 -23.47 25.77
CA GLU A 32 -6.00 -22.97 26.00
C GLU A 32 -6.61 -23.51 27.31
N HIS A 33 -6.30 -24.76 27.67
CA HIS A 33 -6.72 -25.38 28.93
C HIS A 33 -6.02 -24.71 30.13
N GLU A 34 -4.70 -24.45 30.04
CA GLU A 34 -3.97 -23.64 31.04
C GLU A 34 -4.54 -22.20 31.12
N ALA A 35 -4.86 -21.58 29.99
CA ALA A 35 -5.44 -20.24 29.98
C ALA A 35 -6.88 -20.17 30.55
N ARG A 36 -7.62 -21.29 30.55
CA ARG A 36 -8.93 -21.43 31.21
C ARG A 36 -8.79 -21.69 32.71
N GLU A 37 -7.88 -22.56 33.14
CA GLU A 37 -7.60 -22.78 34.57
C GLU A 37 -7.08 -21.52 35.27
N VAL A 38 -6.22 -20.75 34.61
CA VAL A 38 -5.74 -19.47 35.15
C VAL A 38 -6.89 -18.48 35.29
N ARG A 39 -7.97 -18.54 34.49
CA ARG A 39 -9.16 -17.68 34.67
C ARG A 39 -10.10 -18.16 35.78
N GLY A 40 -10.24 -19.46 36.02
CA GLY A 40 -11.09 -20.03 37.07
C GLY A 40 -10.48 -20.07 38.49
N GLY A 41 -9.18 -20.33 38.59
CA GLY A 41 -8.48 -20.51 39.88
C GLY A 41 -7.97 -19.21 40.54
N ARG A 42 -8.12 -18.06 39.88
CA ARG A 42 -7.56 -16.78 40.34
C ARG A 42 -8.28 -16.16 41.55
N ARG A 43 -9.44 -16.67 41.99
CA ARG A 43 -10.14 -16.08 43.16
C ARG A 43 -9.64 -16.58 44.52
N TYR A 44 -9.05 -17.78 44.61
CA TYR A 44 -8.69 -18.38 45.91
C TYR A 44 -7.17 -18.40 46.21
N LYS A 45 -6.31 -18.17 45.21
CA LYS A 45 -4.85 -18.04 45.42
C LYS A 45 -4.37 -16.60 45.71
N ILE A 46 -5.19 -15.58 45.41
CA ILE A 46 -4.83 -14.17 45.65
C ILE A 46 -4.80 -13.84 47.15
N MET A 47 -5.57 -14.54 47.99
CA MET A 47 -5.61 -14.27 49.43
C MET A 47 -4.45 -14.88 50.23
N ARG A 48 -3.76 -15.91 49.73
CA ARG A 48 -2.58 -16.48 50.42
C ARG A 48 -1.25 -15.81 50.04
N LEU A 49 -1.13 -15.26 48.82
CA LEU A 49 0.05 -14.50 48.43
C LEU A 49 0.06 -13.07 48.99
N SER A 50 -1.10 -12.45 49.23
CA SER A 50 -1.18 -11.09 49.78
C SER A 50 -0.59 -10.99 51.19
N MET A 51 -0.77 -12.03 52.01
CA MET A 51 -0.23 -12.13 53.37
C MET A 51 1.29 -12.36 53.40
N VAL A 52 1.82 -13.23 52.53
CA VAL A 52 3.28 -13.48 52.46
C VAL A 52 4.02 -12.27 51.89
N LEU A 53 3.42 -11.57 50.92
CA LEU A 53 4.02 -10.37 50.37
C LEU A 53 4.03 -9.18 51.36
N ALA A 54 3.17 -9.19 52.39
CA ALA A 54 3.09 -8.11 53.39
C ALA A 54 4.29 -8.08 54.36
N TYR A 55 5.00 -9.20 54.50
CA TYR A 55 6.18 -9.35 55.35
C TYR A 55 7.52 -9.13 54.63
N LEU A 56 7.50 -8.91 53.32
CA LEU A 56 8.70 -8.54 52.59
C LEU A 56 8.99 -7.04 52.77
N PRO A 57 10.21 -6.64 53.13
CA PRO A 57 10.59 -5.25 53.30
C PRO A 57 10.26 -4.46 52.03
N LYS A 58 9.78 -3.21 52.20
CA LYS A 58 9.34 -2.32 51.10
C LYS A 58 10.39 -2.10 50.01
N THR A 59 11.64 -2.48 50.25
CA THR A 59 12.76 -2.48 49.29
C THR A 59 12.63 -3.52 48.17
N VAL A 60 11.79 -4.55 48.30
CA VAL A 60 11.66 -5.61 47.27
C VAL A 60 10.39 -5.46 46.42
N ARG A 61 9.38 -4.72 46.90
CA ARG A 61 8.11 -4.48 46.17
C ARG A 61 8.19 -3.36 45.12
N GLY A 62 9.12 -2.42 45.27
CA GLY A 62 9.34 -1.31 44.32
C GLY A 62 10.47 -1.53 43.32
N MET A 63 11.24 -2.61 43.47
CA MET A 63 12.44 -2.88 42.68
C MET A 63 12.13 -3.80 41.49
N ARG A 64 11.11 -3.44 40.70
CA ARG A 64 10.69 -4.22 39.52
C ARG A 64 10.77 -3.35 38.27
N TYR A 65 11.79 -3.63 37.47
CA TYR A 65 11.93 -3.27 36.05
C TYR A 65 12.17 -1.80 35.65
N LYS A 66 12.24 -0.82 36.56
CA LYS A 66 12.51 0.57 36.14
C LYS A 66 13.92 0.77 35.56
N TRP A 67 14.91 0.04 36.08
CA TRP A 67 16.34 0.21 35.77
C TRP A 67 16.78 -0.24 34.36
N TYR A 68 16.07 -1.17 33.72
CA TYR A 68 16.48 -1.69 32.40
C TYR A 68 15.77 -1.05 31.20
N PHE A 69 14.69 -0.30 31.44
CA PHE A 69 13.82 0.23 30.37
C PHE A 69 13.79 1.76 30.27
N ASN A 70 14.18 2.44 31.36
CA ASN A 70 14.37 3.88 31.44
C ASN A 70 15.84 4.20 31.75
N THR A 71 16.74 3.88 30.82
CA THR A 71 17.92 4.72 30.70
C THR A 71 17.41 6.03 30.09
N GLU A 72 17.26 7.06 30.92
CA GLU A 72 16.79 8.40 30.50
C GLU A 72 17.66 8.98 29.38
N HIS A 73 18.89 8.46 29.23
CA HIS A 73 19.82 8.80 28.18
C HIS A 73 20.34 7.54 27.45
N VAL A 74 19.97 7.36 26.18
CA VAL A 74 20.58 6.39 25.26
C VAL A 74 21.53 7.17 24.36
N PRO A 75 22.83 6.86 24.32
CA PRO A 75 23.79 7.63 23.55
C PRO A 75 23.51 7.49 22.05
N GLY A 76 23.48 8.62 21.34
CA GLY A 76 23.24 8.66 19.89
C GLY A 76 21.78 8.35 19.50
N LYS A 77 21.60 7.81 18.28
CA LYS A 77 20.28 7.51 17.72
C LYS A 77 19.70 6.22 18.31
N GLN A 78 18.54 6.32 18.95
CA GLN A 78 17.87 5.27 19.74
C GLN A 78 17.78 3.87 19.10
N TRP A 79 17.64 3.78 17.78
CA TRP A 79 17.37 2.53 17.06
C TRP A 79 18.51 2.05 16.15
N THR A 80 19.67 2.71 16.22
CA THR A 80 20.82 2.46 15.35
C THR A 80 22.13 2.49 16.16
N GLY A 81 23.23 1.93 15.62
CA GLY A 81 24.52 1.90 16.32
C GLY A 81 24.65 0.78 17.36
N LYS A 82 25.67 0.88 18.23
CA LYS A 82 26.02 -0.15 19.23
C LYS A 82 25.07 -0.17 20.43
N HIS A 83 24.76 1.01 20.98
CA HIS A 83 23.88 1.14 22.14
C HIS A 83 22.48 1.54 21.68
N ARG A 84 21.58 0.55 21.60
CA ARG A 84 20.17 0.75 21.17
C ARG A 84 19.24 0.57 22.36
N ARG A 85 18.04 1.17 22.27
CA ARG A 85 17.00 0.88 23.26
C ARG A 85 16.41 -0.51 23.04
N TRP A 86 16.20 -1.26 24.12
CA TRP A 86 15.53 -2.55 24.03
C TRP A 86 14.06 -2.39 23.63
N ARG A 87 13.60 -3.23 22.69
CA ARG A 87 12.19 -3.33 22.28
C ARG A 87 11.60 -4.66 22.77
N PRO A 88 10.79 -4.67 23.84
CA PRO A 88 10.16 -5.90 24.29
C PRO A 88 9.08 -6.35 23.29
N ILE A 89 9.08 -7.65 22.98
CA ILE A 89 8.04 -8.25 22.15
C ILE A 89 6.78 -8.41 23.01
N THR A 90 5.72 -7.72 22.62
CA THR A 90 4.44 -7.77 23.32
C THR A 90 3.65 -9.01 22.91
N LEU A 91 2.68 -9.42 23.75
CA LEU A 91 1.79 -10.55 23.45
C LEU A 91 0.93 -10.28 22.21
N THR A 92 0.55 -9.03 21.94
CA THR A 92 -0.21 -8.65 20.74
C THR A 92 0.62 -8.84 19.47
N MET A 93 1.92 -8.50 19.49
CA MET A 93 2.83 -8.78 18.37
C MET A 93 2.89 -10.28 18.09
N LYS A 94 3.06 -11.11 19.13
CA LYS A 94 3.07 -12.58 18.98
C LYS A 94 1.77 -13.11 18.36
N ARG A 95 0.61 -12.66 18.87
CA ARG A 95 -0.69 -13.05 18.30
C ARG A 95 -0.85 -12.63 16.84
N ASN A 96 -0.43 -11.41 16.50
CA ASN A 96 -0.50 -10.91 15.13
C ASN A 96 0.40 -11.70 14.18
N THR A 97 1.60 -12.08 14.64
CA THR A 97 2.50 -12.95 13.88
C THR A 97 1.86 -14.31 13.64
N VAL A 98 1.33 -14.97 14.68
CA VAL A 98 0.64 -16.26 14.54
C VAL A 98 -0.57 -16.16 13.60
N LYS A 99 -1.33 -15.07 13.67
CA LYS A 99 -2.46 -14.82 12.77
C LYS A 99 -2.01 -14.74 11.31
N ARG A 100 -0.92 -14.03 11.01
CA ARG A 100 -0.36 -13.95 9.65
C ARG A 100 0.14 -15.30 9.16
N LEU A 101 0.87 -16.04 10.00
CA LEU A 101 1.36 -17.37 9.65
C LEU A 101 0.21 -18.34 9.31
N ARG A 102 -0.92 -18.24 10.01
CA ARG A 102 -2.13 -19.02 9.68
C ARG A 102 -2.67 -18.68 8.30
N TRP A 103 -2.76 -17.39 7.98
CA TRP A 103 -3.19 -16.95 6.64
C TRP A 103 -2.22 -17.37 5.54
N GLU A 104 -0.91 -17.30 5.79
CA GLU A 104 0.11 -17.76 4.84
C GLU A 104 -0.03 -19.26 4.58
N ALA A 105 -0.19 -20.08 5.62
CA ALA A 105 -0.40 -21.53 5.48
C ALA A 105 -1.71 -21.88 4.75
N GLU A 106 -2.80 -21.16 5.03
CA GLU A 106 -4.06 -21.30 4.29
C GLU A 106 -3.86 -20.93 2.81
N THR A 107 -3.17 -19.82 2.53
CA THR A 107 -2.89 -19.35 1.17
C THR A 107 -2.04 -20.36 0.39
N GLU A 108 -0.99 -20.89 1.01
CA GLU A 108 -0.11 -21.89 0.42
C GLU A 108 -0.88 -23.15 0.01
N LYS A 109 -1.81 -23.61 0.85
CA LYS A 109 -2.71 -24.72 0.51
C LYS A 109 -3.49 -24.43 -0.77
N TYR A 110 -4.07 -23.23 -0.91
CA TYR A 110 -4.82 -22.87 -2.12
C TYR A 110 -3.94 -22.73 -3.36
N LEU A 111 -2.73 -22.20 -3.20
CA LEU A 111 -1.77 -22.04 -4.31
C LEU A 111 -1.15 -23.37 -4.76
N SER A 112 -1.08 -24.38 -3.88
CA SER A 112 -0.53 -25.69 -4.21
C SER A 112 -1.37 -26.51 -5.18
N THR A 113 -2.67 -26.20 -5.30
CA THR A 113 -3.61 -26.91 -6.17
C THR A 113 -3.93 -26.09 -7.40
N CYS A 114 -3.00 -26.08 -8.37
CA CYS A 114 -3.25 -25.45 -9.67
C CYS A 114 -4.29 -26.25 -10.45
N HIS A 115 -5.23 -25.55 -11.08
CA HIS A 115 -6.26 -26.17 -11.92
C HIS A 115 -5.76 -26.57 -13.31
N LEU A 116 -4.76 -25.85 -13.82
CA LEU A 116 -4.19 -26.06 -15.15
C LEU A 116 -2.73 -26.47 -15.03
N SER A 117 -2.30 -27.32 -15.95
CA SER A 117 -0.88 -27.56 -16.16
C SER A 117 -0.22 -26.36 -16.84
N GLN A 118 1.09 -26.18 -16.63
CA GLN A 118 1.85 -25.10 -17.26
C GLN A 118 1.76 -25.12 -18.80
N ALA A 119 1.63 -26.30 -19.39
CA ALA A 119 1.49 -26.46 -20.85
C ALA A 119 0.12 -25.97 -21.36
N GLU A 120 -0.94 -26.19 -20.59
CA GLU A 120 -2.28 -25.68 -20.89
C GLU A 120 -2.35 -24.16 -20.73
N GLU A 121 -1.78 -23.61 -19.66
CA GLU A 121 -1.70 -22.15 -19.45
C GLU A 121 -0.96 -21.45 -20.60
N ALA A 122 0.12 -22.05 -21.11
CA ALA A 122 0.86 -21.49 -22.25
C ALA A 122 0.03 -21.40 -23.54
N CYS A 123 -1.02 -22.22 -23.67
CA CYS A 123 -1.91 -22.22 -24.83
C CYS A 123 -3.04 -21.17 -24.72
N ILE A 124 -3.37 -20.70 -23.50
CA ILE A 124 -4.42 -19.68 -23.23
C ILE A 124 -3.90 -18.25 -23.50
N ASP A 125 -2.99 -18.09 -24.46
CA ASP A 125 -2.29 -16.84 -24.81
C ASP A 125 -3.21 -15.73 -25.41
N GLU A 126 -4.53 -15.94 -25.42
CA GLU A 126 -5.51 -14.93 -25.87
C GLU A 126 -5.59 -13.73 -24.91
N GLU A 127 -5.54 -13.96 -23.59
CA GLU A 127 -5.52 -12.87 -22.60
C GLU A 127 -4.19 -12.10 -22.59
N SER A 128 -3.08 -12.79 -22.84
CA SER A 128 -1.76 -12.19 -23.05
C SER A 128 -1.72 -11.27 -24.28
N ARG A 129 -2.45 -11.61 -25.36
CA ARG A 129 -2.63 -10.73 -26.51
C ARG A 129 -3.49 -9.51 -26.17
N ALA A 130 -4.58 -9.68 -25.43
CA ALA A 130 -5.39 -8.56 -24.96
C ALA A 130 -4.57 -7.61 -24.06
N LYS A 131 -3.70 -8.15 -23.21
CA LYS A 131 -2.75 -7.38 -22.40
C LYS A 131 -1.76 -6.61 -23.26
N LYS A 132 -1.13 -7.26 -24.24
CA LYS A 132 -0.24 -6.60 -25.22
C LYS A 132 -0.95 -5.47 -25.99
N ALA A 133 -2.18 -5.71 -26.44
CA ALA A 133 -2.99 -4.69 -27.11
C ALA A 133 -3.30 -3.50 -26.18
N SER A 134 -3.56 -3.76 -24.90
CA SER A 134 -3.77 -2.71 -23.89
C SER A 134 -2.49 -1.89 -23.66
N GLU A 135 -1.33 -2.55 -23.57
CA GLU A 135 -0.03 -1.91 -23.41
C GLU A 135 0.29 -1.03 -24.62
N GLU A 136 0.08 -1.54 -25.84
CA GLU A 136 0.21 -0.76 -27.07
C GLU A 136 -0.73 0.44 -27.14
N TYR A 137 -1.96 0.29 -26.62
CA TYR A 137 -2.92 1.40 -26.53
C TYR A 137 -2.42 2.49 -25.59
N PHE A 138 -1.91 2.13 -24.40
CA PHE A 138 -1.35 3.07 -23.45
C PHE A 138 -0.09 3.75 -23.99
N ASP A 139 0.78 3.00 -24.66
CA ASP A 139 1.98 3.53 -25.30
C ASP A 139 1.64 4.51 -26.43
N ARG A 140 0.68 4.15 -27.30
CA ARG A 140 0.18 5.06 -28.34
C ARG A 140 -0.40 6.33 -27.73
N ARG A 141 -1.22 6.20 -26.68
CA ARG A 141 -1.81 7.33 -25.97
C ARG A 141 -0.75 8.20 -25.30
N TYR A 142 0.28 7.61 -24.70
CA TYR A 142 1.38 8.33 -24.08
C TYR A 142 2.20 9.09 -25.13
N ARG A 143 2.56 8.45 -26.24
CA ARG A 143 3.27 9.09 -27.36
C ARG A 143 2.44 10.18 -28.05
N ALA A 144 1.11 10.04 -28.05
CA ALA A 144 0.18 11.03 -28.57
C ALA A 144 -0.08 12.21 -27.61
N ARG A 145 0.47 12.21 -26.38
CA ARG A 145 0.40 13.37 -25.47
C ARG A 145 1.33 14.48 -25.96
N MET A 146 0.88 15.19 -26.98
CA MET A 146 1.48 16.44 -27.43
C MET A 146 0.66 17.63 -26.91
N PRO A 147 1.29 18.79 -26.63
CA PRO A 147 0.55 20.01 -26.37
C PRO A 147 -0.44 20.32 -27.51
N ALA A 148 -1.61 20.87 -27.18
CA ALA A 148 -2.59 21.26 -28.19
C ALA A 148 -2.02 22.32 -29.13
N HIS A 149 -2.36 22.22 -30.42
CA HIS A 149 -2.01 23.23 -31.41
C HIS A 149 -2.67 24.57 -31.07
N LYS A 150 -1.95 25.67 -31.30
CA LYS A 150 -2.46 27.03 -31.12
C LYS A 150 -2.78 27.64 -32.48
N PHE A 151 -3.99 28.13 -32.68
CA PHE A 151 -4.40 28.73 -33.95
C PHE A 151 -4.30 30.26 -33.88
N ILE A 152 -3.91 30.89 -34.99
CA ILE A 152 -3.87 32.36 -35.08
C ILE A 152 -5.27 32.98 -34.99
N GLN A 153 -6.29 32.22 -35.39
CA GLN A 153 -7.68 32.63 -35.33
C GLN A 153 -8.12 32.93 -33.89
N ASP A 154 -7.72 32.12 -32.92
CA ASP A 154 -8.00 32.36 -31.50
C ASP A 154 -7.48 33.73 -31.02
N GLN A 155 -6.37 34.20 -31.60
CA GLN A 155 -5.80 35.52 -31.31
C GLN A 155 -6.52 36.65 -32.04
N LEU A 156 -6.94 36.43 -33.30
CA LEU A 156 -7.67 37.42 -34.09
C LEU A 156 -9.10 37.62 -33.58
N ASP A 157 -9.75 36.56 -33.13
CA ASP A 157 -11.08 36.62 -32.53
C ASP A 157 -11.11 37.46 -31.26
N HIS A 158 -9.99 37.51 -30.52
CA HIS A 158 -9.83 38.39 -29.37
C HIS A 158 -9.95 39.88 -29.74
N LEU A 159 -9.59 40.28 -30.96
CA LEU A 159 -9.71 41.67 -31.43
C LEU A 159 -11.18 42.10 -31.60
N ASN A 160 -12.09 41.14 -31.77
CA ASN A 160 -13.52 41.42 -31.92
C ASN A 160 -14.19 41.87 -30.61
N ILE A 161 -13.52 41.82 -29.46
CA ILE A 161 -14.07 42.32 -28.18
C ILE A 161 -14.45 43.79 -28.27
N ASN A 162 -13.72 44.57 -29.07
CA ASN A 162 -13.99 46.01 -29.27
C ASN A 162 -14.92 46.29 -30.46
N LYS A 163 -15.51 45.26 -31.07
CA LYS A 163 -16.44 45.44 -32.19
C LYS A 163 -17.74 46.06 -31.67
N ARG A 164 -17.90 47.35 -31.95
CA ARG A 164 -19.13 48.09 -31.65
C ARG A 164 -19.98 48.16 -32.92
N TRP A 165 -21.30 48.13 -32.76
CA TRP A 165 -22.18 48.58 -33.84
C TRP A 165 -22.01 50.08 -34.02
N ALA A 166 -22.18 50.57 -35.25
CA ALA A 166 -22.10 52.00 -35.50
C ALA A 166 -23.15 52.71 -34.63
N ASP A 167 -22.69 53.55 -33.71
CA ASP A 167 -23.60 54.44 -32.98
C ASP A 167 -24.22 55.39 -34.03
N PRO A 168 -25.56 55.45 -34.16
CA PRO A 168 -26.21 56.27 -35.19
C PRO A 168 -25.82 57.76 -35.13
N GLN A 169 -25.25 58.21 -34.01
CA GLN A 169 -24.88 59.60 -33.74
C GLN A 169 -23.43 59.96 -34.13
N GLU A 170 -22.52 58.99 -34.34
CA GLU A 170 -21.12 59.29 -34.67
C GLU A 170 -20.90 59.61 -36.15
N TYR A 171 -21.77 59.14 -37.06
CA TYR A 171 -21.68 59.42 -38.50
C TYR A 171 -21.87 60.90 -38.90
N GLN A 172 -22.31 61.75 -37.97
CA GLN A 172 -22.57 63.17 -38.24
C GLN A 172 -21.40 64.09 -37.90
N ARG A 173 -20.36 63.61 -37.21
CA ARG A 173 -19.25 64.48 -36.75
C ARG A 173 -18.14 64.67 -37.80
N ASP A 174 -17.95 63.70 -38.68
CA ASP A 174 -16.78 63.67 -39.57
C ASP A 174 -17.06 64.08 -41.02
N ILE A 175 -18.30 64.44 -41.36
CA ILE A 175 -18.63 64.99 -42.67
C ILE A 175 -18.49 66.51 -42.60
N PRO A 176 -17.45 67.13 -43.20
CA PRO A 176 -17.39 68.58 -43.26
C PRO A 176 -18.59 69.09 -44.07
N ILE A 177 -19.57 69.71 -43.40
CA ILE A 177 -20.67 70.39 -44.05
C ILE A 177 -20.06 71.55 -44.85
N ARG A 178 -19.88 71.34 -46.15
CA ARG A 178 -19.39 72.36 -47.08
C ARG A 178 -20.43 73.49 -47.09
N LYS A 179 -20.20 74.54 -46.29
CA LYS A 179 -21.06 75.73 -46.27
C LYS A 179 -21.13 76.25 -47.71
N LYS A 180 -22.30 76.20 -48.33
CA LYS A 180 -22.53 76.85 -49.62
C LYS A 180 -22.30 78.34 -49.38
N LYS A 181 -21.29 78.92 -50.02
CA LYS A 181 -21.10 80.37 -50.03
C LYS A 181 -22.40 81.00 -50.55
N SER A 182 -22.98 81.90 -49.77
CA SER A 182 -24.15 82.63 -50.23
C SER A 182 -23.68 83.66 -51.27
N TYR A 183 -24.51 83.99 -52.26
CA TYR A 183 -24.17 84.99 -53.27
C TYR A 183 -23.87 86.38 -52.69
N LEU A 184 -24.13 86.61 -51.40
CA LEU A 184 -23.84 87.84 -50.67
C LEU A 184 -22.38 87.94 -50.17
N ASP A 185 -21.62 86.84 -50.18
CA ASP A 185 -20.24 86.80 -49.68
C ASP A 185 -19.21 87.28 -50.73
N PHE A 186 -19.66 87.77 -51.89
CA PHE A 186 -18.83 88.25 -53.00
C PHE A 186 -19.03 89.76 -53.26
N LYS A 187 -18.95 90.59 -52.22
CA LYS A 187 -18.94 92.04 -52.38
C LYS A 187 -17.78 92.68 -51.66
#